data_AF-A0A381XNT5-F1
#
_entry.id   AF-A0A381XNT5-F1
#
_cell.length_a   1.000
_cell.length_b   1.000
_cell.length_c   1.000
_cell.angle_alpha   90.00
_cell.angle_beta   90.00
_cell.angle_gamma   90.00
#
_symmetry.space_group_name_H-M   'P 1'
#
loop_
_entity.id
_entity.type
_entity.pdbx_description
1 polymer ?
#
loop_
_entity_poly.entity_id
_entity_poly.type
_entity_poly.pdbx_seq_one_letter_code
_entity_poly.pdbx_strand_id
1 'polypeptide(L)' 'MLEQITTFGKQGMVYRRGHQIVLENERTGEHVAVKVVQYDSMQGWLAENGEGDWQWYHEKDNQNWPEDTEFWKYIKKVGT' A
#
# COMPACT_ATOMS: atom_id res chain seq x y z
N MET A 1 -25.18 17.28 -1.70
CA MET A 1 -25.03 15.82 -1.83
C MET A 1 -23.56 15.58 -2.13
N LEU A 2 -22.74 15.18 -1.14
CA LEU A 2 -21.32 14.90 -1.39
C LEU A 2 -21.22 13.49 -1.97
N GLU A 3 -20.81 13.37 -3.22
CA GLU A 3 -20.39 12.09 -3.79
C GLU A 3 -19.17 11.60 -3.00
N GLN A 4 -19.32 10.51 -2.26
CA GLN A 4 -18.18 9.85 -1.62
C GLN A 4 -17.31 9.24 -2.72
N ILE A 5 -16.24 9.95 -3.07
CA ILE A 5 -15.18 9.44 -3.96
C ILE A 5 -14.58 8.21 -3.27
N THR A 6 -15.07 7.04 -3.65
CA THR A 6 -14.56 5.76 -3.15
C THR A 6 -13.49 5.34 -4.14
N THR A 7 -12.23 5.68 -3.87
CA THR A 7 -11.10 5.23 -4.70
C THR A 7 -10.95 3.73 -4.51
N PHE A 8 -11.41 2.95 -5.47
CA PHE A 8 -11.22 1.50 -5.50
C PHE A 8 -9.77 1.20 -5.91
N GLY A 9 -9.07 0.37 -5.15
CA GLY A 9 -7.79 -0.19 -5.58
C GLY A 9 -7.94 -1.21 -6.70
N LYS A 10 -6.82 -1.76 -7.19
CA LYS A 10 -6.82 -2.86 -8.18
C LYS A 10 -7.78 -3.97 -7.69
N GLN A 11 -8.73 -4.36 -8.54
CA GLN A 11 -9.77 -5.38 -8.30
C GLN A 11 -10.95 -5.00 -7.38
N GLY A 12 -11.26 -3.71 -7.19
CA GLY A 12 -12.43 -3.31 -6.40
C GLY A 12 -12.22 -3.40 -4.89
N MET A 13 -10.99 -3.68 -4.45
CA MET A 13 -10.61 -3.64 -3.04
C MET A 13 -10.47 -2.21 -2.55
N VAL A 14 -11.19 -1.86 -1.49
CA VAL A 14 -11.03 -0.56 -0.81
C VAL A 14 -9.98 -0.71 0.28
N TYR A 15 -8.81 -0.13 0.08
CA TYR A 15 -7.76 -0.05 1.12
C TYR A 15 -8.12 1.07 2.10
N ARG A 16 -8.97 0.74 3.09
CA ARG A 16 -9.42 1.71 4.09
C ARG A 16 -8.31 2.00 5.09
N ARG A 17 -8.24 3.27 5.53
CA ARG A 17 -7.40 3.68 6.66
C ARG A 17 -7.65 2.78 7.86
N GLY A 18 -6.56 2.33 8.50
CA GLY A 18 -6.58 1.43 9.67
C GLY A 18 -6.55 -0.06 9.32
N HIS A 19 -6.77 -0.45 8.06
CA HIS A 19 -6.59 -1.86 7.66
C HIS A 19 -5.13 -2.27 7.84
N GLN A 20 -4.90 -3.42 8.48
CA GLN A 20 -3.60 -4.06 8.46
C GLN A 20 -3.50 -4.99 7.24
N ILE A 21 -2.42 -4.87 6.49
CA ILE A 21 -2.15 -5.66 5.28
C ILE A 21 -0.72 -6.18 5.32
N VAL A 22 -0.47 -7.24 4.56
CA VAL A 22 0.87 -7.75 4.29
C VAL A 22 1.28 -7.32 2.89
N LEU A 23 2.45 -6.70 2.79
CA LEU A 23 3.11 -6.35 1.55
C LEU A 23 4.34 -7.24 1.37
N GLU A 24 4.65 -7.60 0.12
CA GLU A 24 5.90 -8.27 -0.25
C GLU A 24 6.76 -7.33 -1.09
N ASN A 25 8.04 -7.20 -0.73
CA ASN A 25 9.04 -6.50 -1.53
C ASN A 25 9.35 -7.32 -2.78
N GLU A 26 9.10 -6.77 -3.96
CA GLU A 26 9.26 -7.49 -5.23
C GLU A 26 10.72 -7.83 -5.56
N ARG A 27 11.70 -7.13 -4.95
CA ARG A 27 13.13 -7.35 -5.17
C ARG A 27 13.70 -8.41 -4.24
N THR A 28 13.31 -8.40 -2.97
CA THR A 28 13.91 -9.26 -1.92
C THR A 28 13.01 -10.42 -1.50
N GLY A 29 11.70 -10.35 -1.75
CA GLY A 29 10.71 -11.29 -1.21
C GLY A 29 10.39 -11.08 0.28
N GLU A 30 10.92 -10.01 0.89
CA GLU A 30 10.62 -9.66 2.27
C GLU A 30 9.12 -9.36 2.45
N HIS A 31 8.55 -9.82 3.56
CA HIS A 31 7.17 -9.57 3.91
C HIS A 31 7.07 -8.62 5.10
N VAL A 32 6.27 -7.56 4.96
CA VAL A 32 6.00 -6.60 6.03
C VAL A 32 4.51 -6.50 6.30
N ALA A 33 4.14 -6.50 7.57
CA ALA A 33 2.77 -6.19 8.00
C ALA A 33 2.70 -4.69 8.33
N VAL A 34 1.76 -3.98 7.70
CA VAL A 34 1.65 -2.52 7.81
C VAL A 34 0.20 -2.11 8.02
N LYS A 35 -0.02 -0.97 8.70
CA LYS A 35 -1.35 -0.38 8.86
C LYS A 35 -1.55 0.74 7.85
N VAL A 36 -2.48 0.56 6.92
CA VAL A 36 -2.76 1.52 5.85
C VAL A 36 -3.22 2.85 6.42
N VAL A 37 -2.56 3.93 6.03
CA VAL A 37 -3.00 5.30 6.25
C VAL A 37 -3.79 5.79 5.04
N GLN A 38 -3.24 5.56 3.84
CA GLN A 38 -3.82 5.95 2.56
C GLN A 38 -3.34 5.00 1.46
N TYR A 39 -4.17 4.80 0.44
CA TYR A 39 -3.75 4.22 -0.83
C TYR A 39 -3.93 5.23 -1.95
N ASP A 40 -2.95 5.31 -2.83
CA ASP A 40 -2.96 6.12 -4.04
C ASP A 40 -2.54 5.22 -5.21
N SER A 41 -3.36 5.14 -6.26
CA SER A 41 -3.11 4.22 -7.38
C SER A 41 -1.90 4.60 -8.23
N MET A 42 -1.30 5.78 -8.04
CA MET A 42 -0.05 6.16 -8.70
C MET A 42 1.16 5.91 -7.81
N GLN A 43 1.02 6.05 -6.49
CA GLN A 43 2.13 5.97 -5.54
C GLN A 43 2.23 4.66 -4.78
N GLY A 44 1.13 3.95 -4.53
CA GLY A 44 1.06 2.75 -3.69
C GLY A 44 0.41 3.03 -2.33
N TRP A 45 0.95 2.45 -1.26
CA TRP A 45 0.39 2.56 0.09
C TRP A 45 1.23 3.49 0.97
N LEU A 46 0.62 4.52 1.54
CA LEU A 46 1.15 5.18 2.73
C LEU A 46 0.70 4.36 3.93
N ALA A 47 1.64 3.85 4.72
CA ALA A 47 1.32 2.99 5.84
C ALA A 47 2.27 3.19 7.02
N GLU A 48 1.75 2.90 8.21
CA GLU A 48 2.50 2.80 9.45
C GLU A 48 3.14 1.41 9.55
N ASN A 49 4.47 1.38 9.73
CA ASN A 49 5.25 0.16 9.86
C ASN A 49 5.22 -0.40 11.30
N GLY A 50 5.94 -1.50 11.57
CA GLY A 50 5.98 -2.14 12.88
C GLY A 50 6.62 -1.28 13.99
N GLU A 51 7.37 -0.23 13.64
CA GLU A 51 8.00 0.71 14.55
C GLU A 51 7.11 1.93 14.85
N GLY A 52 5.99 2.07 14.14
CA GLY A 52 5.09 3.21 14.24
C GLY A 52 5.41 4.36 13.28
N ASP A 53 6.42 4.21 12.43
CA ASP A 53 6.81 5.21 11.44
C ASP A 53 5.99 5.09 10.16
N TRP A 54 5.75 6.24 9.52
CA TRP A 54 4.98 6.32 8.29
C TRP A 54 5.90 6.39 7.09
N GLN A 55 5.68 5.52 6.10
CA GLN A 55 6.41 5.53 4.85
C GLN A 55 5.53 5.11 3.67
N TRP A 56 5.99 5.43 2.47
CA TRP A 56 5.39 4.94 1.24
C TRP A 56 5.96 3.58 0.85
N TYR A 57 5.07 2.70 0.44
CA TYR A 57 5.36 1.40 -0.16
C TYR A 57 4.90 1.44 -1.61
N HIS A 58 5.85 1.59 -2.53
CA HIS A 58 5.57 1.93 -3.92
C HIS A 58 5.16 0.73 -4.77
N GLU A 59 4.16 0.90 -5.62
CA GLU A 59 3.85 -0.10 -6.66
C GLU A 59 4.72 0.13 -7.90
N LYS A 60 5.23 -0.96 -8.49
CA LYS A 60 6.13 -0.92 -9.65
C LYS A 60 5.53 -0.29 -10.90
N ASP A 61 4.31 -0.68 -11.24
CA ASP A 61 3.72 -0.40 -12.56
C ASP A 61 3.15 1.01 -12.72
N ASN A 62 3.21 1.84 -11.66
CA ASN A 62 2.32 2.98 -11.57
C ASN A 62 2.97 4.33 -11.96
N GLN A 63 4.31 4.46 -11.94
CA GLN A 63 5.06 5.67 -12.35
C GLN A 63 6.54 5.36 -12.72
N ASN A 64 7.26 6.34 -13.28
CA ASN A 64 8.72 6.28 -13.45
C ASN A 64 9.43 6.59 -12.11
N TRP A 65 9.73 5.53 -11.37
CA TRP A 65 10.44 5.63 -10.10
C TRP A 65 11.96 5.75 -10.27
N PRO A 66 12.66 6.38 -9.32
CA PRO A 66 14.12 6.29 -9.22
C PRO A 66 14.61 4.84 -9.20
N GLU A 67 15.79 4.57 -9.76
CA GLU A 67 16.35 3.22 -9.97
C GLU A 67 16.44 2.38 -8.68
N ASP A 68 16.72 3.02 -7.54
CA ASP A 68 16.87 2.38 -6.23
C ASP A 68 15.56 2.25 -5.44
N THR A 69 14.41 2.54 -6.07
CA THR A 69 13.11 2.49 -5.40
C THR A 69 12.69 1.05 -5.16
N GLU A 70 12.33 0.73 -3.91
CA GLU A 70 11.76 -0.57 -3.58
C GLU A 70 10.28 -0.63 -3.97
N PHE A 71 9.91 -1.73 -4.63
CA PHE A 71 8.53 -1.99 -5.03
C PHE A 71 7.90 -3.05 -4.15
N TRP A 72 6.62 -2.84 -3.89
CA TRP A 72 5.84 -3.65 -2.98
C TRP A 72 4.54 -4.04 -3.65
N LYS A 73 4.11 -5.28 -3.40
CA LYS A 73 2.79 -5.76 -3.84
C LYS A 73 1.97 -6.22 -2.64
N TYR A 74 0.67 -6.00 -2.72
CA TYR A 74 -0.28 -6.50 -1.75
C TYR A 74 -0.36 -8.03 -1.81
N ILE A 75 -0.26 -8.68 -0.66
CA ILE A 75 -0.42 -10.13 -0.51
C ILE A 75 -1.77 -10.48 0.10
N LYS A 76 -2.09 -9.91 1.27
CA LYS A 76 -3.33 -10.19 2.00
C LYS A 76 -3.66 -9.15 3.05
N LYS A 77 -4.93 -9.03 3.41
CA LYS A 77 -5.39 -8.32 4.61
C LYS A 77 -5.17 -9.23 5.83
N VAL A 78 -4.71 -8.65 6.94
CA VAL A 78 -4.56 -9.32 8.22
C VAL A 78 -5.34 -8.53 9.27
N GLY A 79 -6.28 -9.16 9.99
CA GLY A 79 -7.11 -8.47 10.98
C GLY A 79 -8.29 -7.66 10.41
N THR A 80 -9.10 -7.11 11.32
CA THR A 80 -10.30 -6.30 11.05
C THR A 80 -10.32 -5.08 11.95
#